data_AF-A0A7K9XZI1-F1
#
_entry.id   AF-A0A7K9XZI1-F1
#
_cell.length_a   1.000
_cell.length_b   1.000
_cell.length_c   1.000
_cell.angle_alpha   90.00
_cell.angle_beta   90.00
_cell.angle_gamma   90.00
#
_symmetry.space_group_name_H-M   'P 1'
#
loop_
_entity.id
_entity.type
_entity.pdbx_description
1 polymer ?
#
loop_
_entity_poly.entity_id
_entity_poly.type
_entity_poly.pdbx_seq_one_letter_code
_entity_poly.pdbx_strand_id
1 'polypeptide(L)'
;QAKYLAQIILVGAQVVGRAFMRALRQELAASRAAADARGRSERPQSAAASRIIGISLQEAQQILNVSNLNPEEIQKNYEHLFKVNDKSVGGSFYLQSKV
;
A
#
# COMPACT_ATOMS: atom_id res chain seq x y z
N GLN A 1 -31.01 -33.09 -19.48
CA GLN A 1 -30.28 -33.16 -18.19
C GLN A 1 -29.48 -31.87 -17.86
N ALA A 2 -29.03 -31.07 -18.83
CA ALA A 2 -28.31 -29.80 -18.58
C ALA A 2 -29.13 -28.66 -17.93
N LYS A 3 -30.46 -28.67 -18.05
CA LYS A 3 -31.34 -27.58 -17.57
C LYS A 3 -31.28 -27.38 -16.05
N TYR A 4 -31.18 -28.44 -15.26
CA TYR A 4 -31.14 -28.37 -13.79
C TYR A 4 -29.78 -27.89 -13.27
N LEU A 5 -28.69 -28.33 -13.90
CA LEU A 5 -27.34 -27.89 -13.53
C LEU A 5 -27.15 -26.38 -13.79
N ALA A 6 -27.66 -25.88 -14.92
CA ALA A 6 -27.65 -24.46 -15.23
C ALA A 6 -28.45 -23.61 -14.22
N GLN A 7 -29.59 -24.12 -13.75
CA GLN A 7 -30.40 -23.45 -12.72
C GLN A 7 -29.70 -23.39 -11.36
N ILE A 8 -29.05 -24.49 -10.96
CA ILE A 8 -28.29 -24.54 -9.70
C ILE A 8 -27.13 -23.55 -9.72
N ILE A 9 -26.38 -23.49 -10.83
CA ILE A 9 -25.27 -22.54 -11.00
C ILE A 9 -25.79 -21.10 -10.97
N LEU A 10 -26.89 -20.80 -11.65
CA LEU A 10 -27.47 -19.46 -11.72
C LEU A 10 -27.92 -18.96 -10.33
N VAL A 11 -28.61 -19.80 -9.56
CA VAL A 11 -29.06 -19.44 -8.21
C VAL A 11 -27.88 -19.32 -7.25
N GLY A 12 -26.90 -20.23 -7.33
CA GLY A 12 -25.68 -20.17 -6.51
C GLY A 12 -24.88 -18.89 -6.75
N ALA A 13 -24.70 -18.49 -8.02
CA ALA A 13 -23.98 -17.28 -8.37
C ALA A 13 -24.65 -16.00 -7.84
N GLN A 14 -25.98 -15.93 -7.84
CA GLN A 14 -26.72 -14.77 -7.31
C GLN A 14 -26.55 -14.60 -5.80
N VAL A 15 -26.51 -15.70 -5.05
CA VAL A 15 -26.33 -15.67 -3.59
C VAL A 15 -24.91 -15.24 -3.22
N VAL A 16 -23.90 -15.85 -3.84
CA VAL A 16 -22.48 -15.52 -3.60
C VAL A 16 -22.18 -14.08 -4.04
N GLY A 17 -22.66 -13.66 -5.21
CA GLY A 17 -22.47 -12.31 -5.72
C GLY A 17 -23.07 -11.22 -4.82
N ARG A 18 -24.26 -11.46 -4.25
CA ARG A 18 -24.88 -10.52 -3.30
C ARG A 18 -24.13 -10.44 -1.97
N ALA A 19 -23.60 -11.56 -1.46
CA ALA A 19 -22.79 -11.57 -0.24
C ALA A 19 -21.45 -10.85 -0.46
N PHE A 20 -20.78 -11.10 -1.57
CA PHE A 20 -19.54 -10.43 -1.95
C PHE A 20 -19.72 -8.92 -2.11
N MET A 21 -20.77 -8.48 -2.83
CA MET A 21 -21.09 -7.05 -2.94
C MET A 21 -21.39 -6.39 -1.59
N ARG A 22 -22.05 -7.10 -0.65
CA ARG A 22 -22.31 -6.58 0.70
C ARG A 22 -21.03 -6.44 1.51
N ALA A 23 -20.14 -7.44 1.46
CA ALA A 23 -18.84 -7.40 2.12
C ALA A 23 -17.99 -6.24 1.57
N LEU A 24 -17.88 -6.10 0.25
CA LEU A 24 -17.17 -4.99 -0.38
C LEU A 24 -17.77 -3.63 -0.01
N ARG A 25 -19.10 -3.50 -0.02
CA ARG A 25 -19.77 -2.25 0.39
C ARG A 25 -19.52 -1.94 1.87
N GLN A 26 -19.53 -2.95 2.75
CA GLN A 26 -19.24 -2.77 4.17
C GLN A 26 -17.80 -2.36 4.42
N GLU A 27 -16.84 -3.00 3.76
CA GLU A 27 -15.42 -2.67 3.85
C GLU A 27 -15.14 -1.28 3.28
N LEU A 28 -15.72 -0.94 2.13
CA LEU A 28 -15.60 0.39 1.54
C LEU A 28 -16.28 1.46 2.39
N ALA A 29 -17.45 1.19 2.97
CA ALA A 29 -18.14 2.13 3.86
C ALA A 29 -17.39 2.32 5.17
N ALA A 30 -16.88 1.24 5.77
CA ALA A 30 -16.03 1.31 6.97
C ALA A 30 -14.70 2.03 6.67
N SER A 31 -14.09 1.75 5.53
CA SER A 31 -12.87 2.43 5.07
C SER A 31 -13.10 3.91 4.77
N ARG A 32 -14.24 4.27 4.17
CA ARG A 32 -14.64 5.67 3.94
C ARG A 32 -14.96 6.37 5.24
N ALA A 33 -15.75 5.78 6.14
CA ALA A 33 -16.04 6.35 7.45
C ALA A 33 -14.77 6.55 8.28
N ALA A 34 -13.82 5.61 8.25
CA ALA A 34 -12.52 5.75 8.89
C ALA A 34 -11.64 6.82 8.22
N ALA A 35 -11.72 6.96 6.89
CA ALA A 35 -11.00 7.99 6.14
C ALA A 35 -11.59 9.40 6.36
N ASP A 36 -12.91 9.51 6.51
CA ASP A 36 -13.64 10.76 6.77
C ASP A 36 -13.49 11.19 8.24
N ALA A 37 -13.50 10.24 9.19
CA ALA A 37 -13.18 10.49 10.59
C ALA A 37 -11.73 10.98 10.78
N ARG A 38 -10.80 10.53 9.93
CA ARG A 38 -9.41 11.01 9.85
C ARG A 38 -9.22 12.18 8.87
N GLY A 39 -10.28 12.64 8.21
CA GLY A 39 -10.23 13.60 7.10
C GLY A 39 -10.32 15.07 7.49
N ARG A 40 -10.51 15.40 8.78
CA ARG A 40 -10.58 16.79 9.26
C ARG A 40 -9.27 17.40 9.74
N SER A 41 -8.20 16.62 9.79
CA SER A 41 -6.85 17.10 10.08
C SER A 41 -6.00 16.91 8.82
N GLU A 42 -5.83 18.01 8.10
CA GLU A 42 -4.75 18.33 7.14
C GLU A 42 -4.10 17.17 6.38
N ARG A 43 -4.28 17.16 5.05
CA ARG A 43 -3.75 16.10 4.19
C ARG A 43 -2.71 16.66 3.21
N PRO A 44 -1.40 16.47 3.48
CA PRO A 44 -0.38 16.64 2.46
C PRO A 44 -0.54 15.51 1.44
N GLN A 45 -0.38 15.84 0.16
CA GLN A 45 -0.41 14.91 -0.98
C GLN A 45 0.54 13.71 -0.80
N SER A 46 1.54 13.83 0.06
CA SER A 46 2.49 12.79 0.47
C SER A 46 1.85 11.51 1.01
N ALA A 47 0.70 11.59 1.69
CA ALA A 47 0.01 10.43 2.24
C ALA A 47 -0.67 9.54 1.17
N ALA A 48 -0.93 10.08 -0.03
CA ALA A 48 -1.48 9.31 -1.14
C ALA A 48 -0.38 8.55 -1.89
N ALA A 49 0.76 9.19 -2.17
CA ALA A 49 1.94 8.54 -2.75
C ALA A 49 2.49 7.42 -1.84
N SER A 50 2.46 7.65 -0.52
CA SER A 50 2.84 6.66 0.50
C SER A 50 2.03 5.35 0.42
N ARG A 51 0.75 5.43 0.05
CA ARG A 51 -0.12 4.23 -0.10
C ARG A 51 0.16 3.43 -1.36
N ILE A 52 0.73 4.06 -2.40
CA ILE A 52 1.06 3.40 -3.66
C ILE A 52 2.31 2.52 -3.49
N ILE A 53 3.25 2.93 -2.61
CA ILE A 53 4.52 2.23 -2.37
C ILE A 53 4.47 1.41 -1.06
N GLY A 54 3.42 1.56 -0.24
CA GLY A 54 3.29 0.86 1.03
C GLY A 54 4.25 1.36 2.11
N ILE A 55 4.85 2.54 1.93
CA ILE A 55 5.80 3.19 2.84
C ILE A 55 5.34 4.62 3.08
N SER A 56 5.20 5.03 4.34
CA SER A 56 4.88 6.40 4.72
C SER A 56 6.06 7.36 4.49
N LEU A 57 5.78 8.64 4.29
CA LEU A 57 6.82 9.68 4.23
C LEU A 57 7.76 9.65 5.45
N GLN A 58 7.20 9.39 6.63
CA GLN A 58 7.97 9.29 7.87
C GLN A 58 8.91 8.07 7.86
N GLU A 59 8.42 6.92 7.41
CA GLU A 59 9.27 5.73 7.24
C GLU A 59 10.36 5.97 6.20
N ALA A 60 10.05 6.63 5.08
CA ALA A 60 11.05 6.98 4.07
C ALA A 60 12.15 7.89 4.62
N GLN A 61 11.79 8.90 5.43
CA GLN A 61 12.75 9.76 6.12
C GLN A 61 13.64 8.99 7.10
N GLN A 62 13.06 8.03 7.83
CA GLN A 62 13.82 7.19 8.76
C GLN A 62 14.78 6.24 8.03
N ILE A 63 14.32 5.60 6.94
CA ILE A 63 15.15 4.72 6.10
C ILE A 63 16.33 5.51 5.54
N LEU A 64 16.07 6.70 5.00
CA LEU A 64 17.10 7.57 4.43
C LEU A 64 17.90 8.35 5.48
N ASN A 65 17.56 8.23 6.76
CA ASN A 65 18.16 8.97 7.87
C ASN A 65 18.23 10.49 7.59
N VAL A 66 17.10 11.09 7.21
CA VAL A 66 16.98 12.53 6.95
C VAL A 66 15.86 13.13 7.79
N SER A 67 16.09 14.34 8.30
CA SER A 67 15.10 15.08 9.10
C SER A 67 14.30 16.07 8.25
N ASN A 68 14.88 16.52 7.13
CA ASN A 68 14.30 17.50 6.22
C ASN A 68 14.28 16.93 4.80
N LEU A 69 13.40 17.47 3.95
CA LEU A 69 13.30 17.07 2.54
C LEU A 69 14.31 17.84 1.66
N ASN A 70 15.56 17.93 2.12
CA ASN A 70 16.63 18.51 1.32
C ASN A 70 17.06 17.51 0.22
N PRO A 71 17.01 17.87 -1.07
CA PRO A 71 17.36 16.97 -2.17
C PRO A 71 18.82 16.49 -2.16
N GLU A 72 19.77 17.36 -1.80
CA GLU A 72 21.19 17.00 -1.75
C GLU A 72 21.47 15.96 -0.64
N GLU A 73 20.86 16.15 0.53
CA GLU A 73 20.99 15.24 1.66
C GLU A 73 20.34 13.88 1.36
N ILE A 74 19.15 13.89 0.76
CA ILE A 74 18.45 12.69 0.30
C ILE A 74 19.31 11.90 -0.68
N GLN A 75 19.85 12.57 -1.72
CA GLN A 75 20.66 11.90 -2.74
C GLN A 75 21.92 11.29 -2.13
N LYS A 76 22.62 12.04 -1.27
CA LYS A 76 23.83 11.57 -0.60
C LYS A 76 23.57 10.33 0.25
N ASN A 77 22.51 10.35 1.07
CA ASN A 77 22.20 9.23 1.95
C ASN A 77 21.69 8.03 1.16
N TYR A 78 20.88 8.24 0.13
CA TYR A 78 20.46 7.20 -0.80
C TYR A 78 21.66 6.49 -1.44
N GLU A 79 22.59 7.24 -2.05
CA GLU A 79 23.78 6.65 -2.69
C GLU A 79 24.63 5.86 -1.71
N HIS A 80 24.81 6.39 -0.49
CA HIS A 80 25.55 5.71 0.56
C HIS A 80 24.87 4.39 0.94
N LEU A 81 23.59 4.44 1.33
CA LEU A 81 22.81 3.28 1.76
C LEU A 81 22.68 2.22 0.65
N PHE A 82 22.49 2.66 -0.60
CA PHE A 82 22.40 1.78 -1.75
C PHE A 82 23.73 1.06 -2.02
N LYS A 83 24.85 1.77 -1.92
CA LYS A 83 26.19 1.22 -2.15
C LYS A 83 26.63 0.25 -1.05
N VAL A 84 26.40 0.58 0.22
CA VAL A 84 26.83 -0.29 1.34
C VAL A 84 25.98 -1.55 1.47
N ASN A 85 24.75 -1.54 0.97
CA ASN A 85 23.87 -2.72 0.94
C ASN A 85 24.03 -3.57 -0.33
N ASP A 86 24.96 -3.22 -1.23
CA ASP A 86 25.21 -4.01 -2.43
C ASP A 86 25.69 -5.43 -2.10
N LYS A 87 25.08 -6.42 -2.74
CA LYS A 87 25.41 -7.85 -2.53
C LYS A 87 26.86 -8.18 -2.80
N SER A 88 27.49 -7.50 -3.76
CA SER A 88 28.89 -7.75 -4.17
C SER A 88 29.90 -7.39 -3.08
N VAL A 89 29.54 -6.51 -2.15
CA VAL A 89 30.38 -6.09 -1.01
C VAL A 89 29.93 -6.73 0.32
N GLY A 90 29.09 -7.77 0.27
CA GLY A 90 28.57 -8.46 1.45
C GLY A 90 27.31 -7.84 2.05
N GLY A 91 26.66 -6.90 1.36
CA GLY A 91 25.39 -6.32 1.75
C GLY A 91 24.19 -7.24 1.49
N SER A 92 23.01 -6.78 1.93
CA SER A 92 21.75 -7.50 1.75
C SER A 92 20.92 -6.88 0.63
N PHE A 93 20.62 -7.67 -0.41
CA PHE A 93 19.69 -7.25 -1.46
C PHE A 93 18.31 -6.88 -0.91
N TYR A 94 17.87 -7.54 0.15
CA TYR A 94 16.60 -7.18 0.78
C TYR A 94 16.66 -5.73 1.29
N LEU A 95 17.74 -5.36 1.98
CA LEU A 95 17.92 -3.99 2.47
C LEU A 95 18.13 -3.01 1.33
N GLN A 96 18.97 -3.33 0.34
CA GLN A 96 19.19 -2.51 -0.84
C GLN A 96 17.89 -2.22 -1.61
N SER A 97 17.00 -3.21 -1.73
CA SER A 97 15.70 -3.06 -2.43
C SER A 97 14.66 -2.25 -1.65
N LYS A 98 14.94 -1.92 -0.38
CA LYS A 98 14.07 -1.16 0.53
C LYS A 98 14.55 0.26 0.77
N VAL A 99 15.75 0.60 0.29
CA VAL A 99 16.30 1.97 0.23
C VAL A 99 15.78 2.66 -1.02
#